data_AF-S8BYU8-F1
#
_entry.id   AF-S8BYU8-F1
#
_cell.length_a   1.000
_cell.length_b   1.000
_cell.length_c   1.000
_cell.angle_alpha   90.00
_cell.angle_beta   90.00
_cell.angle_gamma   90.00
#
_symmetry.space_group_name_H-M   'P 1'
#
loop_
_entity.id
_entity.type
_entity.pdbx_description
1 polymer ?
#
loop_
_entity_poly.entity_id
_entity_poly.type
_entity_poly.pdbx_seq_one_letter_code
_entity_poly.pdbx_strand_id
1 'polypeptide(L)'
;MKVELDSFSSRKIYPGKEVSKKRTRRTVKHQRAIVGASLDVIKEKRSIAPAARAAARAQAVKEGKEKKAAAESKKKAEKAKSAATAARGQAGKVSKQGAKGAPQKVQARTR
;
A
#
# COMPACT_ATOMS: atom_id res chain seq x y z
N MET A 1 -29.04 61.34 11.73
CA MET A 1 -28.09 60.24 11.41
C MET A 1 -27.98 59.33 12.61
N LYS A 2 -28.55 58.12 12.56
CA LYS A 2 -28.50 57.16 13.68
C LYS A 2 -27.18 56.40 13.58
N VAL A 3 -26.34 56.50 14.61
CA VAL A 3 -25.08 55.76 14.71
C VAL A 3 -25.34 54.50 15.52
N GLU A 4 -25.14 53.35 14.91
CA GLU A 4 -25.28 52.06 15.59
C GLU A 4 -23.91 51.54 16.02
N LEU A 5 -23.85 50.87 17.18
CA LEU A 5 -22.62 50.30 17.72
C LEU A 5 -22.54 48.83 17.32
N ASP A 6 -21.40 48.41 16.76
CA ASP A 6 -21.09 47.01 16.46
C ASP A 6 -21.16 46.17 17.75
N SER A 7 -22.07 45.22 17.83
CA SER A 7 -22.32 44.41 19.03
C SER A 7 -21.14 43.55 19.47
N PHE A 8 -20.12 43.37 18.62
CA PHE A 8 -18.92 42.60 18.97
C PHE A 8 -17.73 43.45 19.40
N SER A 9 -17.58 44.67 18.86
CA SER A 9 -16.41 45.52 19.14
C SER A 9 -16.72 46.92 19.66
N SER A 10 -18.00 47.21 19.90
CA SER A 10 -18.52 48.49 20.40
C SER A 10 -18.04 49.70 19.59
N ARG A 11 -17.72 49.52 18.31
CA ARG A 11 -17.29 50.59 17.40
C ARG A 11 -18.48 51.18 16.66
N LYS A 12 -18.50 52.50 16.50
CA LYS A 12 -19.54 53.26 15.79
C LYS A 12 -19.52 52.93 14.30
N ILE A 13 -20.64 52.42 13.79
CA ILE A 13 -20.88 52.16 12.37
C ILE A 13 -21.66 53.35 11.81
N TYR A 14 -21.10 53.99 10.79
CA TYR A 14 -21.75 55.06 10.04
C TYR A 14 -22.42 54.48 8.77
N PRO A 15 -23.58 54.99 8.35
CA PRO A 15 -24.25 54.54 7.12
C PRO A 15 -23.36 54.84 5.90
N GLY A 16 -23.00 53.81 5.14
CA GLY A 16 -22.12 53.90 3.96
C GLY A 16 -20.73 53.28 4.12
N LYS A 17 -20.35 52.80 5.32
CA LYS A 17 -19.11 52.03 5.51
C LYS A 17 -19.27 50.65 4.85
N GLU A 18 -18.54 50.38 3.77
CA GLU A 18 -18.61 49.10 3.05
C GLU A 18 -18.39 47.91 4.00
N VAL A 19 -19.45 47.14 4.23
CA VAL A 19 -19.41 45.92 5.03
C VAL A 19 -18.87 44.79 4.14
N SER A 20 -17.56 44.60 4.13
CA SER A 20 -16.98 43.41 3.50
C SER A 20 -17.43 42.16 4.28
N LYS A 21 -18.06 41.22 3.58
CA LYS A 21 -18.52 39.96 4.20
C LYS A 21 -17.30 39.15 4.65
N LYS A 22 -17.16 38.93 5.96
CA LYS A 22 -16.13 38.02 6.50
C LYS A 22 -16.37 36.62 5.96
N ARG A 23 -15.45 36.12 5.12
CA ARG A 23 -15.47 34.72 4.66
C ARG A 23 -14.99 33.81 5.77
N THR A 24 -15.91 33.19 6.50
CA THR A 24 -15.56 32.11 7.46
C THR A 24 -15.35 30.80 6.71
N ARG A 25 -14.22 30.13 6.95
CA ARG A 25 -13.99 28.76 6.47
C ARG A 25 -14.77 27.79 7.35
N ARG A 26 -15.69 27.01 6.77
CA ARG A 26 -16.42 25.97 7.49
C ARG A 26 -15.65 24.65 7.41
N THR A 27 -15.46 23.99 8.55
CA THR A 27 -14.92 22.62 8.60
C THR A 27 -16.07 21.63 8.68
N VAL A 28 -15.92 20.47 8.03
CA VAL A 28 -16.91 19.39 8.07
C VAL A 28 -16.66 18.55 9.32
N LYS A 29 -17.70 18.38 10.15
CA LYS A 29 -17.61 17.66 11.44
C LYS A 29 -18.03 16.19 11.36
N HIS A 30 -18.70 15.81 10.28
CA HIS A 30 -19.08 14.44 10.02
C HIS A 30 -18.16 13.80 9.00
N GLN A 31 -17.87 12.52 9.22
CA GLN A 31 -17.13 11.73 8.26
C GLN A 31 -18.10 11.16 7.23
N ARG A 32 -17.74 11.20 5.94
CA ARG A 32 -18.52 10.60 4.84
C ARG A 32 -17.81 9.37 4.29
N ALA A 33 -18.59 8.38 3.83
CA ALA A 33 -18.03 7.22 3.12
C ALA A 33 -17.34 7.69 1.84
N ILE A 34 -16.34 6.93 1.40
CA ILE A 34 -15.60 7.19 0.16
C ILE A 34 -15.89 6.03 -0.79
N VAL A 35 -15.95 6.28 -2.10
CA VAL A 35 -16.11 5.19 -3.08
C VAL A 35 -15.01 4.15 -2.86
N GLY A 36 -15.40 2.88 -2.73
CA GLY A 36 -14.48 1.78 -2.45
C GLY A 36 -14.10 1.57 -0.98
N ALA A 37 -14.61 2.38 -0.03
CA ALA A 37 -14.43 2.15 1.41
C ALA A 37 -15.61 2.69 2.23
N SER A 38 -16.26 1.81 3.01
CA SER A 38 -17.29 2.22 3.96
C SER A 38 -16.71 3.06 5.10
N LEU A 39 -17.58 3.80 5.79
CA LEU A 39 -17.18 4.64 6.93
C LEU A 39 -16.48 3.86 8.04
N ASP A 40 -16.93 2.63 8.28
CA ASP A 40 -16.43 1.80 9.38
C ASP A 40 -15.00 1.32 9.10
N VAL A 41 -14.73 0.88 7.88
CA VAL A 41 -13.37 0.51 7.44
C VAL A 41 -12.40 1.70 7.56
N ILE A 42 -12.86 2.91 7.29
CA ILE A 42 -12.03 4.12 7.43
C ILE A 42 -11.73 4.40 8.91
N LYS A 43 -12.72 4.23 9.80
CA LYS A 43 -12.53 4.43 11.25
C LYS A 43 -11.57 3.40 11.83
N GLU A 44 -11.74 2.13 11.47
CA GLU A 44 -10.85 1.04 11.91
C GLU A 44 -9.40 1.29 11.49
N LYS A 45 -9.15 1.65 10.23
CA LYS A 45 -7.78 1.96 9.77
C LYS A 45 -7.17 3.16 10.50
N ARG A 46 -7.99 4.16 10.87
CA ARG A 46 -7.55 5.33 11.62
C ARG A 46 -7.28 5.02 13.09
N SER A 47 -8.07 4.16 13.74
CA SER A 47 -7.95 3.83 15.16
C SER A 47 -6.72 2.96 15.48
N ILE A 48 -6.11 2.31 14.49
CA ILE A 48 -4.87 1.56 14.71
C ILE A 48 -3.78 2.51 15.22
N ALA A 49 -3.30 2.27 16.44
CA ALA A 49 -2.22 3.07 17.02
C ALA A 49 -0.95 3.01 16.15
N PRO A 50 -0.20 4.12 15.99
CA PRO A 50 1.06 4.14 15.25
C PRO A 50 2.06 3.06 15.71
N ALA A 51 2.09 2.79 17.02
CA ALA A 51 2.93 1.73 17.61
C ALA A 51 2.54 0.33 17.11
N ALA A 52 1.24 0.01 17.05
CA ALA A 52 0.76 -1.26 16.51
C ALA A 52 1.08 -1.39 15.01
N ARG A 53 0.98 -0.30 14.23
CA ARG A 53 1.41 -0.30 12.81
C ARG A 53 2.90 -0.54 12.67
N ALA A 54 3.72 0.08 13.51
CA ALA A 54 5.17 -0.10 13.50
C ALA A 54 5.56 -1.54 13.85
N ALA A 55 4.91 -2.14 14.85
CA ALA A 55 5.11 -3.54 15.23
C ALA A 55 4.75 -4.50 14.10
N ALA A 56 3.59 -4.34 13.46
CA ALA A 56 3.17 -5.14 12.31
C ALA A 56 4.15 -5.02 11.13
N ARG A 57 4.65 -3.80 10.85
CA ARG A 57 5.69 -3.58 9.84
C ARG A 57 6.98 -4.31 10.19
N ALA A 58 7.42 -4.25 11.45
CA ALA A 58 8.63 -4.93 11.89
C ALA A 58 8.50 -6.45 11.77
N GLN A 59 7.34 -7.03 12.13
CA GLN A 59 7.06 -8.45 11.95
C GLN A 59 7.08 -8.85 10.47
N ALA A 60 6.39 -8.11 9.60
CA ALA A 60 6.39 -8.37 8.16
C ALA A 60 7.80 -8.31 7.53
N VAL A 61 8.64 -7.37 7.98
CA VAL A 61 10.04 -7.28 7.54
C VAL A 61 10.85 -8.48 8.01
N LYS A 62 10.66 -8.94 9.26
CA LYS A 62 11.33 -10.14 9.78
C LYS A 62 10.94 -11.38 8.99
N GLU A 63 9.64 -11.64 8.84
CA GLU A 63 9.15 -12.76 8.04
C GLU A 63 9.63 -12.70 6.59
N GLY A 64 9.66 -11.50 5.98
CA GLY A 64 10.16 -11.31 4.63
C GLY A 64 11.65 -11.64 4.49
N LYS A 65 12.47 -11.31 5.49
CA LYS A 65 13.89 -11.66 5.54
C LYS A 65 14.09 -13.17 5.75
N GLU A 66 13.33 -13.78 6.65
CA GLU A 66 13.37 -15.23 6.90
C GLU A 66 12.95 -16.04 5.67
N LYS A 67 11.88 -15.63 4.98
CA LYS A 67 11.43 -16.25 3.72
C LYS A 67 12.49 -16.15 2.63
N LYS A 68 13.20 -15.02 2.52
CA LYS A 68 14.32 -14.85 1.58
C LYS A 68 15.51 -15.74 1.94
N ALA A 69 15.91 -15.78 3.20
CA ALA A 69 16.99 -16.65 3.67
C ALA A 69 16.68 -18.13 3.44
N ALA A 70 15.43 -18.56 3.70
CA ALA A 70 14.96 -19.91 3.43
C ALA A 70 14.91 -20.23 1.93
N ALA A 71 14.55 -19.28 1.07
CA ALA A 71 14.59 -19.46 -0.37
C ALA A 71 16.04 -19.55 -0.89
N GLU A 72 16.97 -18.77 -0.35
CA GLU A 72 18.38 -18.83 -0.72
C GLU A 72 19.05 -20.11 -0.24
N SER A 73 18.75 -20.59 0.96
CA SER A 73 19.28 -21.87 1.45
C SER A 73 18.75 -23.04 0.62
N LYS A 74 17.47 -23.04 0.24
CA LYS A 74 16.90 -24.01 -0.71
C LYS A 74 17.58 -23.96 -2.07
N LYS A 75 17.78 -22.77 -2.65
CA LYS A 75 18.50 -22.60 -3.92
C LYS A 75 19.95 -23.09 -3.85
N LYS A 76 20.66 -22.82 -2.74
CA LYS A 76 22.03 -23.32 -2.53
C LYS A 76 22.06 -24.84 -2.40
N ALA A 77 21.10 -25.43 -1.68
CA ALA A 77 20.97 -26.88 -1.54
C ALA A 77 20.62 -27.56 -2.86
N GLU A 78 19.73 -26.98 -3.67
CA GLU A 78 19.39 -27.49 -5.01
C GLU A 78 20.58 -27.36 -5.97
N LYS A 79 21.30 -26.23 -5.93
CA LYS A 79 22.51 -26.04 -6.74
C LYS A 79 23.60 -27.05 -6.34
N ALA A 80 23.80 -27.28 -5.05
CA ALA A 80 24.74 -28.28 -4.55
C ALA A 80 24.32 -29.71 -4.95
N LYS A 81 23.03 -30.05 -4.87
CA LYS A 81 22.51 -31.33 -5.36
C LYS A 81 22.75 -31.48 -6.86
N SER A 82 22.41 -30.49 -7.68
CA SER A 82 22.64 -30.52 -9.13
C SER A 82 24.12 -30.64 -9.50
N ALA A 83 25.02 -29.99 -8.74
CA ALA A 83 26.46 -30.09 -8.93
C ALA A 83 27.00 -31.46 -8.53
N ALA A 84 26.47 -32.07 -7.46
CA ALA A 84 26.82 -33.42 -7.04
C ALA A 84 26.33 -34.48 -8.04
N THR A 85 25.13 -34.32 -8.62
CA THR A 85 24.64 -35.20 -9.70
C THR A 85 25.49 -35.06 -10.96
N ALA A 86 25.99 -33.85 -11.25
CA ALA A 86 26.92 -33.60 -12.35
C ALA A 86 28.31 -34.20 -12.11
N ALA A 87 28.84 -34.11 -10.88
CA ALA A 87 30.12 -34.70 -10.51
C ALA A 87 30.10 -36.23 -10.52
N ARG A 88 28.96 -36.86 -10.21
CA ARG A 88 28.76 -38.32 -10.29
C ARG A 88 28.57 -38.85 -11.72
N GLY A 89 28.73 -38.00 -12.75
CA GLY A 89 28.59 -38.39 -14.15
C GLY A 89 27.16 -38.71 -14.60
N GLN A 90 26.16 -38.51 -13.73
CA GLN A 90 24.74 -38.73 -14.03
C GLN A 90 24.06 -37.50 -14.65
N ALA A 91 24.75 -36.35 -14.72
CA ALA A 91 24.28 -35.26 -15.58
C ALA A 91 24.54 -35.62 -17.04
N GLY A 92 23.48 -36.07 -17.72
CA GLY A 92 23.52 -36.25 -19.17
C GLY A 92 24.06 -35.00 -19.84
N LYS A 93 25.08 -35.15 -20.68
CA LYS A 93 25.63 -34.07 -21.51
C LYS A 93 24.61 -33.71 -22.60
N VAL A 94 23.55 -33.03 -22.21
CA VAL A 94 22.53 -32.55 -23.15
C VAL A 94 22.95 -31.15 -23.58
N SER A 95 23.13 -30.96 -24.89
CA SER A 95 23.39 -29.62 -25.44
C SER A 95 22.23 -28.67 -25.11
N LYS A 96 22.49 -27.37 -25.10
CA LYS A 96 21.46 -26.33 -24.87
C LYS A 96 20.25 -26.46 -25.81
N GLN A 97 20.47 -27.09 -26.97
CA GLN A 97 19.45 -27.44 -27.97
C GLN A 97 18.66 -28.70 -27.60
N GLY A 98 19.30 -29.75 -27.06
CA GLY A 98 18.61 -30.95 -26.58
C GLY A 98 17.77 -30.71 -25.31
N ALA A 99 18.16 -29.74 -24.48
CA ALA A 99 17.43 -29.40 -23.25
C ALA A 99 16.10 -28.68 -23.50
N LYS A 100 15.89 -28.14 -24.71
CA LYS A 100 14.63 -27.46 -25.07
C LYS A 100 13.46 -28.41 -25.32
N GLY A 101 13.71 -29.72 -25.38
CA GLY A 101 12.67 -30.72 -25.67
C GLY A 101 12.02 -30.53 -27.04
N ALA A 102 11.26 -31.52 -27.50
CA ALA A 102 10.45 -31.36 -28.69
C ALA A 102 9.35 -30.30 -28.43
N PRO A 103 9.03 -29.42 -29.40
CA PRO A 103 7.97 -28.44 -29.24
C PRO A 103 6.66 -29.18 -28.89
N GLN A 104 6.08 -28.83 -27.75
CA GLN A 104 4.80 -29.40 -27.35
C GLN A 104 3.75 -28.97 -28.37
N LYS A 105 3.15 -29.96 -29.05
CA LYS A 105 2.04 -29.74 -29.98
C LYS A 105 0.90 -29.10 -29.19
N VAL A 106 0.62 -27.84 -29.48
CA VAL A 106 -0.46 -27.08 -28.84
C VAL A 106 -1.76 -27.83 -29.10
N GLN A 107 -2.32 -28.43 -28.06
CA GLN A 107 -3.65 -29.04 -28.13
C GLN A 107 -4.67 -27.91 -28.15
N ALA A 108 -5.54 -27.89 -29.16
CA ALA A 108 -6.66 -26.96 -29.23
C ALA A 108 -7.64 -27.27 -28.08
N ARG A 109 -7.47 -26.58 -26.95
CA ARG A 109 -8.42 -26.61 -25.84
C ARG A 109 -9.33 -25.39 -25.92
N THR A 110 -10.28 -25.45 -26.85
CA THR A 110 -11.41 -24.54 -26.89
C THR A 110 -12.69 -25.35 -26.98
N ARG A 111 -13.49 -25.29 -25.92
CA ARG A 111 -14.95 -25.43 -25.95
C ARG A 111 -15.50 -24.65 -24.76
#